data_AF-A0A7V9LP47-F1
#
_entry.id   AF-A0A7V9LP47-F1
#
_cell.length_a   1.000
_cell.length_b   1.000
_cell.length_c   1.000
_cell.angle_alpha   90.00
_cell.angle_beta   90.00
_cell.angle_gamma   90.00
#
_symmetry.space_group_name_H-M   'P 1'
#
loop_
_entity.id
_entity.type
_entity.pdbx_description
1 polymer ?
#
loop_
_entity_poly.entity_id
_entity_poly.type
_entity_poly.pdbx_seq_one_letter_code
_entity_poly.pdbx_strand_id
1 'polypeptide(L)' 'MAETFLKQFPDPLHDELRRRAAAEGTTMSDLVIRMLRVQLSLPSTREWLAEVEATRTGAPIEVDMAALMAAVRDEETGC' A
#
# COMPACT_ATOMS: atom_id res chain seq x y z
N MET A 1 3.46 -17.47 19.66
CA MET A 1 4.79 -16.82 19.68
C MET A 1 5.54 -17.30 18.46
N ALA A 2 5.75 -16.46 17.45
CA ALA A 2 6.56 -16.80 16.28
C ALA A 2 7.93 -16.17 16.46
N GLU A 3 8.97 -16.99 16.65
CA GLU A 3 10.34 -16.54 16.90
C GLU A 3 11.09 -16.59 15.56
N THR A 4 11.04 -15.49 14.81
CA THR A 4 11.74 -15.41 13.52
C THR A 4 13.22 -15.17 13.79
N PHE A 5 14.02 -16.23 13.70
CA PHE A 5 15.47 -16.12 13.70
C PHE A 5 15.92 -15.51 12.37
N LEU A 6 16.01 -14.17 12.31
CA LEU A 6 16.58 -13.42 11.19
C LEU A 6 18.10 -13.65 11.17
N LYS A 7 18.51 -14.84 10.71
CA LYS A 7 19.84 -15.42 10.95
C LYS A 7 20.92 -14.85 10.03
N GLN A 8 20.57 -14.26 8.89
CA GLN A 8 21.51 -13.79 7.88
C GLN A 8 20.94 -12.58 7.12
N PHE A 9 21.16 -11.38 7.62
CA PHE A 9 21.09 -10.19 6.77
C PHE A 9 22.44 -10.03 6.06
N PRO A 10 22.46 -9.53 4.81
CA PRO A 10 23.70 -9.04 4.23
C PRO A 10 24.30 -8.00 5.18
N ASP A 11 25.58 -8.17 5.55
CA ASP A 11 26.32 -7.30 6.48
C ASP A 11 26.02 -5.79 6.32
N PRO A 12 26.00 -5.20 5.09
CA PRO A 12 25.71 -3.78 4.95
C PRO A 12 24.29 -3.37 5.40
N LEU A 13 23.31 -4.25 5.24
CA LEU A 13 21.92 -3.96 5.65
C LEU A 13 21.75 -4.04 7.16
N HIS A 14 22.45 -4.98 7.80
CA HIS A 14 22.44 -5.14 9.24
C HIS A 14 23.01 -3.89 9.94
N ASP A 15 24.11 -3.35 9.43
CA ASP A 15 24.73 -2.15 10.00
C ASP A 15 23.88 -0.89 9.81
N GLU A 16 23.20 -0.76 8.68
CA GLU A 16 22.27 0.34 8.45
C GLU A 16 21.07 0.27 9.40
N LEU A 17 20.48 -0.92 9.57
CA LEU A 17 19.37 -1.13 10.49
C LEU A 17 19.76 -0.85 11.94
N ARG A 18 20.96 -1.29 12.35
CA ARG A 18 21.49 -0.99 13.68
C ARG A 18 21.69 0.51 13.89
N ARG A 19 22.30 1.21 12.93
CA ARG A 19 22.56 2.65 13.01
C ARG A 19 21.25 3.42 13.15
N ARG A 20 20.26 3.08 12.34
CA ARG A 20 18.93 3.70 12.38
C ARG A 20 18.20 3.41 13.69
N ALA A 21 18.25 2.18 14.18
CA ALA A 21 17.64 1.83 15.46
C ALA A 21 18.26 2.63 16.62
N ALA A 22 19.59 2.79 16.63
CA ALA A 22 20.29 3.60 17.62
C ALA A 22 19.90 5.08 17.54
N ALA A 23 19.79 5.64 16.34
CA ALA A 23 19.34 7.02 16.14
C ALA A 23 17.90 7.26 16.63
N GLU A 24 17.05 6.24 16.57
CA GLU A 24 15.65 6.28 17.02
C GLU A 24 15.47 5.82 18.49
N GLY A 25 16.57 5.51 19.20
CA GLY A 25 16.52 5.08 20.60
C GLY A 25 15.81 3.73 20.82
N THR A 26 15.80 2.87 19.80
CA THR A 26 15.08 1.59 19.79
C THR A 26 16.02 0.42 19.53
N THR A 27 15.57 -0.81 19.75
CA THR A 27 16.33 -1.99 19.30
C THR A 27 16.13 -2.23 17.80
N MET A 28 17.10 -2.89 17.17
CA MET A 28 16.99 -3.30 15.76
C MET A 28 15.76 -4.19 15.53
N SER A 29 15.49 -5.13 16.45
CA SER A 29 14.32 -6.01 16.39
C SER A 29 13.02 -5.20 16.42
N ASP A 30 12.91 -4.22 17.31
CA ASP A 30 11.73 -3.35 17.40
C ASP A 30 11.54 -2.49 16.14
N LEU A 31 12.64 -1.97 15.58
CA LEU A 31 12.63 -1.23 14.33
C LEU A 31 12.08 -2.09 13.19
N VAL A 32 12.61 -3.31 13.03
CA VAL A 32 12.21 -4.25 11.98
C VAL A 32 10.75 -4.67 12.15
N ILE A 33 10.34 -5.02 13.37
CA ILE A 33 8.95 -5.39 13.66
C ILE A 33 8.00 -4.23 13.32
N ARG A 34 8.35 -3.01 13.71
CA ARG A 34 7.53 -1.82 13.38
C ARG A 34 7.44 -1.60 11.88
N MET A 35 8.55 -1.70 11.15
CA MET A 35 8.54 -1.60 9.68
C MET A 35 7.65 -2.67 9.05
N LEU A 36 7.78 -3.92 9.48
CA LEU A 36 6.94 -5.02 8.99
C LEU A 36 5.46 -4.81 9.30
N ARG A 37 5.12 -4.30 10.49
CA ARG A 37 3.73 -3.96 10.83
C ARG A 37 3.15 -2.90 9.90
N VAL A 38 3.92 -1.87 9.56
CA VAL A 38 3.49 -0.84 8.60
C VAL A 38 3.31 -1.46 7.22
N GLN A 39 4.25 -2.26 6.75
CA GLN A 39 4.16 -2.92 5.44
C GLN A 39 2.98 -3.90 5.34
N LEU A 40 2.67 -4.60 6.43
CA LEU A 40 1.57 -5.57 6.49
C LEU A 40 0.24 -4.94 6.93
N SER A 41 0.20 -3.62 7.19
CA SER A 41 -1.04 -2.93 7.58
C SER A 41 -1.98 -2.70 6.42
N LEU A 42 -1.47 -2.79 5.19
CA LEU A 42 -2.26 -2.69 3.96
C LEU A 42 -2.30 -4.05 3.27
N PRO A 43 -3.45 -4.43 2.69
CA PRO A 43 -3.52 -5.61 1.86
C PRO A 43 -2.57 -5.47 0.68
N SER A 44 -1.97 -6.58 0.25
CA SER A 44 -1.27 -6.60 -1.04
C SER A 44 -2.25 -6.25 -2.17
N THR A 45 -1.73 -5.79 -3.31
CA THR A 45 -2.57 -5.50 -4.49
C THR A 45 -3.48 -6.69 -4.85
N ARG A 46 -2.96 -7.91 -4.69
CA ARG A 46 -3.72 -9.14 -4.97
C ARG A 46 -4.85 -9.36 -3.97
N GLU A 47 -4.60 -9.17 -2.68
CA GLU A 47 -5.61 -9.30 -1.63
C GLU A 47 -6.67 -8.20 -1.76
N TRP A 48 -6.23 -6.97 -2.01
CA TRP A 48 -7.11 -5.85 -2.28
C TRP A 48 -8.02 -6.10 -3.49
N LEU A 49 -7.48 -6.60 -4.61
CA LEU A 49 -8.31 -6.95 -5.78
C LEU A 49 -9.33 -8.04 -5.46
N ALA A 50 -8.96 -9.04 -4.65
CA ALA A 50 -9.89 -10.08 -4.22
C ALA A 50 -11.01 -9.50 -3.33
N GLU A 51 -10.70 -8.58 -2.43
CA GLU A 51 -11.69 -7.87 -1.61
C GLU A 51 -12.63 -7.00 -2.44
N VAL A 52 -12.08 -6.26 -3.42
CA VAL A 52 -12.87 -5.44 -4.35
C VAL A 52 -13.83 -6.32 -5.13
N GLU A 53 -13.35 -7.44 -5.69
CA GLU A 53 -14.19 -8.37 -6.45
C GLU A 53 -15.27 -9.01 -5.57
N ALA A 54 -14.94 -9.39 -4.33
CA ALA A 54 -15.91 -9.97 -3.40
C ALA A 54 -16.98 -8.96 -2.93
N THR A 55 -16.64 -7.67 -2.86
CA THR A 55 -17.56 -6.61 -2.38
C THR A 55 -18.36 -5.99 -3.52
N ARG A 56 -17.90 -6.14 -4.77
CA ARG A 56 -18.52 -5.56 -5.95
C ARG A 56 -19.92 -6.13 -6.17
N THR A 57 -20.92 -5.33 -5.83
CA THR A 57 -22.33 -5.60 -6.09
C THR A 57 -22.78 -4.80 -7.31
N GLY A 58 -22.45 -5.29 -8.51
CA GLY A 58 -22.91 -4.66 -9.75
C GLY A 58 -22.01 -4.90 -10.97
N ALA A 59 -22.61 -4.82 -12.15
CA ALA A 59 -21.90 -4.86 -13.42
C ALA A 59 -20.98 -3.62 -13.58
N PRO A 60 -19.92 -3.70 -14.41
CA PRO A 60 -19.16 -2.52 -14.82
C PRO A 60 -20.07 -1.42 -15.33
N ILE A 61 -19.91 -0.23 -14.75
CA ILE A 61 -20.47 0.97 -15.33
C ILE A 61 -19.59 1.30 -16.53
N GLU A 62 -20.13 1.10 -17.72
CA GLU A 62 -19.53 1.64 -18.93
C GLU A 62 -19.77 3.14 -18.94
N VAL A 63 -18.69 3.91 -18.79
CA VAL A 63 -18.75 5.37 -18.85
C VAL A 63 -18.20 5.81 -20.20
N ASP A 64 -19.07 6.34 -21.05
CA ASP A 64 -18.66 7.03 -22.26
C ASP A 64 -18.14 8.43 -21.91
N MET A 65 -16.82 8.52 -21.78
CA MET A 65 -16.14 9.77 -21.47
C MET A 65 -16.30 10.82 -22.58
N ALA A 66 -16.49 10.42 -23.85
CA ALA A 66 -16.67 11.37 -24.93
C ALA A 66 -18.06 12.04 -24.85
N ALA A 67 -19.10 11.25 -24.58
CA ALA A 67 -20.44 11.77 -24.35
C ALA A 67 -20.50 12.68 -23.10
N LEU A 68 -19.82 12.30 -22.02
CA LEU A 68 -19.76 13.10 -20.79
C LEU A 68 -19.08 14.46 -21.03
N MET A 69 -17.94 14.46 -21.72
CA MET A 69 -17.21 15.70 -22.02
C MET A 69 -17.93 16.60 -23.02
N ALA A 70 -18.75 16.03 -23.91
CA ALA A 70 -19.62 16.79 -24.79
C ALA A 70 -20.75 17.48 -24.00
N ALA A 71 -21.41 16.76 -23.09
CA ALA A 71 -22.46 17.30 -22.24
C ALA A 71 -21.97 18.49 -21.39
N VAL A 72 -20.81 18.35 -20.74
CA VAL A 72 -20.21 19.46 -19.95
C VAL A 72 -19.87 20.67 -20.83
N ARG A 73 -19.44 20.45 -22.08
CA ARG A 73 -19.11 21.53 -23.01
C ARG A 73 -20.35 22.30 -23.47
N ASP A 74 -21.46 21.60 -23.68
CA ASP A 74 -22.72 22.23 -24.08
C ASP A 74 -23.32 23.06 -22.93
N GLU A 75 -23.13 22.64 -21.67
CA GLU A 75 -23.52 23.44 -20.48
C GLU A 75 -22.70 24.73 -20.34
N GLU A 76 -21.41 24.70 -20.67
CA GLU A 76 -20.53 25.87 -20.58
C GLU A 76 -20.66 26.84 -21.77
N THR A 77 -21.21 26.38 -22.91
CA THR A 77 -21.40 27.20 -24.13
C THR A 77 -22.87 27.63 -24.32
N GLY A 78 -23.77 27.16 -23.45
CA GLY A 78 -25.18 27.54 -23.43
C GLY A 78 -25.40 28.94 -22.86
N CYS A 79 -25.61 29.90 -23.76
CA CYS A 79 -26.26 31.18 -23.47
C CYS A 79 -27.78 31.01 -23.32
#